data_AF-A0A924L3J4-F1
#
_entry.id   AF-A0A924L3J4-F1
#
_cell.length_a   1.000
_cell.length_b   1.000
_cell.length_c   1.000
_cell.angle_alpha   90.00
_cell.angle_beta   90.00
_cell.angle_gamma   90.00
#
_symmetry.space_group_name_H-M   'P 1'
#
loop_
_entity.id
_entity.type
_entity.pdbx_description
1 polymer ?
#
loop_
_entity_poly.entity_id
_entity_poly.type
_entity_poly.pdbx_seq_one_letter_code
_entity_poly.pdbx_strand_id
1 'polypeptide(L)'
;TSGFLIPKNADGTFLHFNPKNKLGRQDGFTEGDQWTYLFGAMQDIPGMIEMMGGKEKFIAKLDENFSGNHYRHDNEPGHHYSYLYDYCGEPWKTQELIRKHTTENYRNAPLGINGNEDCGQMAAWYIFGVMGFYPVTPASGIYAIGAPQFPKLTLKYKAGNQPKIFTITANKLSTENKYIQSARLDGKAIDHPFISHANIINGKNLVFEMGPLPNKNWK
;
A
#
# COMPACT_ATOMS: atom_id res chain seq x y z
N THR A 1 22.24 -1.29 -15.74
CA THR A 1 22.21 -1.25 -14.26
C THR A 1 21.48 -2.49 -13.76
N SER A 2 21.77 -2.97 -12.55
CA SER A 2 21.17 -4.20 -12.00
C SER A 2 19.66 -4.10 -11.75
N GLY A 3 19.12 -2.88 -11.60
CA GLY A 3 17.72 -2.65 -11.27
C GLY A 3 17.37 -2.92 -9.80
N PHE A 4 18.37 -3.05 -8.93
CA PHE A 4 18.24 -3.31 -7.50
C PHE A 4 19.14 -2.39 -6.67
N LEU A 5 18.80 -2.23 -5.38
CA LEU A 5 19.70 -1.65 -4.38
C LEU A 5 20.82 -2.66 -4.09
N ILE A 6 22.06 -2.29 -4.42
CA ILE A 6 23.23 -3.17 -4.23
C ILE A 6 24.14 -2.57 -3.14
N PRO A 7 24.45 -3.33 -2.09
CA PRO A 7 25.44 -2.95 -1.08
C PRO A 7 26.79 -2.59 -1.68
N LYS A 8 27.49 -1.65 -1.05
CA LYS A 8 28.89 -1.33 -1.37
C LYS A 8 29.79 -1.69 -0.22
N ASN A 9 30.99 -2.18 -0.54
CA ASN A 9 32.07 -2.36 0.41
C ASN A 9 32.60 -0.99 0.85
N ALA A 10 33.39 -0.97 1.94
CA ALA A 10 34.00 0.24 2.47
C ALA A 10 34.92 0.95 1.46
N ASP A 11 35.47 0.23 0.48
CA ASP A 11 36.30 0.76 -0.60
C ASP A 11 35.49 1.35 -1.78
N GLY A 12 34.16 1.34 -1.69
CA GLY A 12 33.25 1.88 -2.70
C GLY A 12 32.89 0.93 -3.84
N THR A 13 33.46 -0.27 -3.88
CA THR A 13 33.10 -1.31 -4.85
C THR A 13 31.73 -1.91 -4.51
N PHE A 14 30.94 -2.27 -5.54
CA PHE A 14 29.70 -3.00 -5.31
C PHE A 14 29.98 -4.44 -4.90
N LEU A 15 29.17 -4.98 -3.99
CA LEU A 15 29.16 -6.41 -3.73
C LEU A 15 28.84 -7.17 -5.03
N HIS A 16 29.51 -8.30 -5.25
CA HIS A 16 29.23 -9.13 -6.43
C HIS A 16 27.76 -9.59 -6.41
N PHE A 17 26.98 -9.12 -7.37
CA PHE A 17 25.54 -9.33 -7.42
C PHE A 17 25.15 -10.27 -8.55
N ASN A 18 24.42 -11.33 -8.20
CA ASN A 18 23.68 -12.14 -9.16
C ASN A 18 22.19 -12.05 -8.81
N PRO A 19 21.32 -11.53 -9.70
CA PRO A 19 19.89 -11.35 -9.41
C PRO A 19 19.15 -12.65 -9.10
N LYS A 20 19.72 -13.81 -9.44
CA LYS A 20 19.15 -15.13 -9.11
C LYS A 20 19.49 -15.59 -7.68
N ASN A 21 20.50 -14.99 -7.06
CA ASN A 21 20.89 -15.34 -5.70
C ASN A 21 20.14 -14.44 -4.72
N LYS A 22 19.60 -15.02 -3.66
CA LYS A 22 19.07 -14.25 -2.55
C LYS A 22 20.24 -13.72 -1.73
N LEU A 23 20.31 -12.40 -1.60
CA LEU A 23 21.16 -11.77 -0.60
C LEU A 23 20.49 -11.88 0.77
N GLY A 24 21.28 -11.79 1.83
CA GLY A 24 20.77 -11.85 3.21
C GLY A 24 21.54 -10.99 4.19
N ARG A 25 21.50 -11.38 5.45
CA ARG A 25 22.13 -10.62 6.56
C ARG A 25 23.62 -10.37 6.38
N GLN A 26 24.34 -11.34 5.84
CA GLN A 26 25.78 -11.21 5.59
C GLN A 26 26.09 -10.25 4.44
N ASP A 27 25.10 -9.99 3.59
CA ASP A 27 25.20 -9.10 2.44
C ASP A 27 24.61 -7.71 2.75
N GLY A 28 24.19 -7.43 3.98
CA GLY A 28 23.67 -6.11 4.38
C GLY A 28 22.15 -5.96 4.33
N PHE A 29 21.39 -7.06 4.26
CA PHE A 29 19.91 -7.03 4.34
C PHE A 29 19.40 -7.59 5.67
N THR A 30 18.48 -6.89 6.34
CA THR A 30 17.87 -7.38 7.58
C THR A 30 16.57 -8.12 7.26
N GLU A 31 16.49 -9.40 7.65
CA GLU A 31 15.27 -10.23 7.54
C GLU A 31 14.67 -10.30 6.13
N GLY A 32 15.50 -10.25 5.11
CA GLY A 32 15.04 -10.27 3.72
C GLY A 32 16.18 -10.25 2.73
N ASP A 33 15.82 -9.96 1.49
CA ASP A 33 16.73 -9.93 0.36
C ASP A 33 16.56 -8.63 -0.46
N GLN A 34 17.20 -8.57 -1.62
CA GLN A 34 17.14 -7.43 -2.52
C GLN A 34 15.70 -7.06 -2.96
N TRP A 35 14.77 -8.01 -2.98
CA TRP A 35 13.37 -7.75 -3.30
C TRP A 35 12.60 -7.17 -2.12
N THR A 36 12.90 -7.64 -0.90
CA THR A 36 12.31 -7.14 0.35
C THR A 36 12.50 -5.65 0.52
N TYR A 37 13.64 -5.10 0.08
CA TYR A 37 13.98 -3.67 0.24
C TYR A 37 13.92 -2.84 -1.05
N LEU A 38 13.59 -3.46 -2.19
CA LEU A 38 13.67 -2.82 -3.51
C LEU A 38 12.94 -1.47 -3.58
N PHE A 39 11.74 -1.38 -3.00
CA PHE A 39 10.92 -0.17 -3.04
C PHE A 39 10.99 0.62 -1.72
N GLY A 40 12.11 0.56 -1.01
CA GLY A 40 12.27 1.11 0.35
C GLY A 40 12.41 2.64 0.46
N ALA A 41 12.42 3.40 -0.64
CA ALA A 41 12.59 4.86 -0.63
C ALA A 41 11.24 5.61 -0.50
N MET A 42 10.48 5.34 0.56
CA MET A 42 9.11 5.88 0.75
C MET A 42 9.05 7.40 0.87
N GLN A 43 10.12 8.05 1.31
CA GLN A 43 10.20 9.51 1.43
C GLN A 43 10.25 10.24 0.08
N ASP A 44 10.63 9.55 -1.01
CA ASP A 44 10.73 10.11 -2.36
C ASP A 44 10.34 9.07 -3.41
N ILE A 45 9.07 8.67 -3.38
CA ILE A 45 8.50 7.74 -4.37
C ILE A 45 8.61 8.27 -5.81
N PRO A 46 8.37 9.57 -6.10
CA PRO A 46 8.61 10.11 -7.44
C PRO A 46 10.06 9.93 -7.92
N GLY A 47 11.05 10.27 -7.09
CA GLY A 47 12.47 10.07 -7.42
C GLY A 47 12.82 8.58 -7.57
N MET A 48 12.24 7.70 -6.75
CA MET A 48 12.40 6.25 -6.91
C MET A 48 11.84 5.75 -8.26
N ILE A 49 10.66 6.22 -8.67
CA ILE A 49 10.06 5.89 -9.98
C ILE A 49 10.97 6.38 -11.12
N GLU A 50 11.49 7.61 -11.02
CA GLU A 50 12.40 8.18 -12.02
C GLU A 50 13.70 7.36 -12.14
N MET A 51 14.34 7.04 -11.01
CA MET A 51 15.57 6.22 -10.99
C MET A 51 15.37 4.82 -11.58
N MET A 52 14.17 4.25 -11.44
CA MET A 52 13.81 2.95 -12.04
C MET A 52 13.41 3.06 -13.53
N GLY A 53 13.50 4.27 -14.10
CA GLY A 53 13.32 4.54 -15.51
C GLY A 53 11.87 4.85 -15.91
N GLY A 54 11.10 5.42 -14.98
CA GLY A 54 9.74 5.91 -15.19
C GLY A 54 8.65 4.92 -14.81
N LYS A 55 7.40 5.40 -14.85
CA LYS A 55 6.21 4.69 -14.36
C LYS A 55 6.06 3.30 -14.98
N GLU A 56 6.24 3.15 -16.29
CA GLU A 56 6.06 1.87 -16.99
C GLU A 56 7.03 0.79 -16.49
N LYS A 57 8.32 1.14 -16.34
CA LYS A 57 9.34 0.20 -15.82
C LYS A 57 9.13 -0.10 -14.35
N PHE A 58 8.71 0.90 -13.57
CA PHE A 58 8.39 0.74 -12.16
C PHE A 58 7.20 -0.21 -11.96
N ILE A 59 6.11 -0.01 -12.72
CA ILE A 59 4.95 -0.91 -12.76
C ILE A 59 5.38 -2.34 -13.14
N ALA A 60 6.18 -2.50 -14.20
CA ALA A 60 6.65 -3.81 -14.61
C ALA A 60 7.49 -4.49 -13.50
N LYS A 61 8.24 -3.73 -12.71
CA LYS A 61 9.02 -4.25 -11.60
C LYS A 61 8.16 -4.63 -10.39
N LEU A 62 7.09 -3.88 -10.11
CA LEU A 62 6.08 -4.29 -9.13
C LEU A 62 5.36 -5.56 -9.59
N ASP A 63 4.96 -5.63 -10.86
CA ASP A 63 4.31 -6.80 -11.43
C ASP A 63 5.23 -8.03 -11.30
N GLU A 64 6.53 -7.91 -11.61
CA GLU A 64 7.53 -8.97 -11.38
C GLU A 64 7.63 -9.37 -9.90
N ASN A 65 7.60 -8.41 -8.96
CA ASN A 65 7.64 -8.70 -7.54
C ASN A 65 6.44 -9.54 -7.06
N PHE A 66 5.22 -9.15 -7.47
CA PHE A 66 4.00 -9.85 -7.06
C PHE A 66 3.81 -11.18 -7.81
N SER A 67 4.04 -11.22 -9.13
CA SER A 67 3.88 -12.45 -9.92
C SER A 67 4.99 -13.48 -9.65
N GLY A 68 6.18 -13.00 -9.30
CA GLY A 68 7.34 -13.84 -8.96
C GLY A 68 7.33 -14.38 -7.53
N ASN A 69 6.27 -14.11 -6.75
CA ASN A 69 6.19 -14.47 -5.32
C ASN A 69 7.36 -13.92 -4.49
N HIS A 70 7.85 -12.73 -4.85
CA HIS A 70 8.89 -12.02 -4.08
C HIS A 70 8.28 -11.20 -2.95
N TYR A 71 7.03 -10.74 -3.10
CA TYR A 71 6.29 -10.08 -2.04
C TYR A 71 6.06 -11.02 -0.85
N ARG A 72 6.38 -10.53 0.35
CA ARG A 72 6.22 -11.23 1.63
C ARG A 72 5.39 -10.35 2.54
N HIS A 73 4.13 -10.72 2.75
CA HIS A 73 3.22 -9.95 3.59
C HIS A 73 3.48 -10.16 5.09
N ASP A 74 4.21 -11.22 5.44
CA ASP A 74 4.64 -11.53 6.80
C ASP A 74 5.92 -10.76 7.19
N ASN A 75 6.22 -9.64 6.51
CA ASN A 75 7.44 -8.88 6.68
C ASN A 75 7.22 -7.39 6.34
N GLU A 76 7.47 -6.54 7.32
CA GLU A 76 7.14 -5.11 7.34
C GLU A 76 7.71 -4.27 6.19
N PRO A 77 8.96 -4.48 5.72
CA PRO A 77 9.55 -3.64 4.68
C PRO A 77 8.73 -3.61 3.39
N GLY A 78 7.93 -4.64 3.14
CA GLY A 78 7.05 -4.73 1.96
C GLY A 78 5.66 -4.14 2.16
N HIS A 79 5.22 -3.79 3.37
CA HIS A 79 3.81 -3.50 3.67
C HIS A 79 3.18 -2.39 2.82
N HIS A 80 3.97 -1.45 2.32
CA HIS A 80 3.51 -0.36 1.45
C HIS A 80 3.45 -0.72 -0.05
N TYR A 81 4.07 -1.82 -0.50
CA TYR A 81 4.31 -2.10 -1.93
C TYR A 81 3.03 -2.08 -2.76
N SER A 82 1.94 -2.66 -2.23
CA SER A 82 0.65 -2.74 -2.93
C SER A 82 0.08 -1.37 -3.27
N TYR A 83 0.41 -0.33 -2.51
CA TYR A 83 -0.07 1.05 -2.72
C TYR A 83 0.80 1.83 -3.71
N LEU A 84 1.92 1.28 -4.19
CA LEU A 84 2.82 2.01 -5.08
C LEU A 84 2.27 2.18 -6.50
N TYR A 85 1.28 1.38 -6.91
CA TYR A 85 0.58 1.58 -8.19
C TYR A 85 -0.24 2.88 -8.22
N ASP A 86 -0.71 3.37 -7.08
CA ASP A 86 -1.40 4.68 -6.97
C ASP A 86 -0.50 5.82 -7.47
N TYR A 87 0.79 5.78 -7.16
CA TYR A 87 1.79 6.76 -7.61
C TYR A 87 2.13 6.64 -9.11
N CYS A 88 1.77 5.51 -9.73
CA CYS A 88 2.01 5.22 -11.13
C CYS A 88 0.76 5.41 -12.01
N GLY A 89 -0.39 5.74 -11.42
CA GLY A 89 -1.65 5.93 -12.15
C GLY A 89 -2.35 4.63 -12.51
N GLU A 90 -2.08 3.53 -11.79
CA GLU A 90 -2.79 2.25 -11.90
C GLU A 90 -3.48 1.82 -10.59
N PRO A 91 -4.29 2.68 -9.94
CA PRO A 91 -4.86 2.39 -8.61
C PRO A 91 -5.77 1.15 -8.57
N TRP A 92 -6.28 0.68 -9.72
CA TRP A 92 -7.03 -0.57 -9.78
C TRP A 92 -6.18 -1.80 -9.41
N LYS A 93 -4.87 -1.78 -9.68
CA LYS A 93 -3.95 -2.85 -9.24
C LYS A 93 -3.74 -2.81 -7.73
N THR A 94 -3.63 -1.62 -7.14
CA THR A 94 -3.64 -1.44 -5.68
C THR A 94 -4.91 -2.04 -5.09
N GLN A 95 -6.09 -1.70 -5.63
CA GLN A 95 -7.38 -2.21 -5.14
C GLN A 95 -7.47 -3.75 -5.17
N GLU A 96 -6.94 -4.40 -6.22
CA GLU A 96 -6.86 -5.86 -6.31
C GLU A 96 -5.97 -6.46 -5.22
N LEU A 97 -4.77 -5.93 -5.04
CA LEU A 97 -3.80 -6.43 -4.07
C LEU A 97 -4.23 -6.21 -2.63
N ILE A 98 -4.82 -5.06 -2.30
CA ILE A 98 -5.35 -4.82 -0.95
C ILE A 98 -6.46 -5.81 -0.63
N ARG A 99 -7.38 -6.07 -1.57
CA ARG A 99 -8.45 -7.05 -1.36
C ARG A 99 -7.93 -8.47 -1.21
N LYS A 100 -6.95 -8.84 -2.03
CA LYS A 100 -6.27 -10.14 -1.94
C LYS A 100 -5.63 -10.32 -0.57
N HIS A 101 -4.75 -9.40 -0.16
CA HIS A 101 -3.95 -9.56 1.04
C HIS A 101 -4.72 -9.36 2.34
N THR A 102 -5.77 -8.54 2.35
CA THR A 102 -6.69 -8.47 3.52
C THR A 102 -7.50 -9.76 3.71
N THR A 103 -7.72 -10.54 2.63
CA THR A 103 -8.49 -11.80 2.68
C THR A 103 -7.61 -13.02 2.94
N GLU A 104 -6.48 -13.13 2.25
CA GLU A 104 -5.61 -14.31 2.30
C GLU A 104 -4.77 -14.37 3.58
N ASN A 105 -4.32 -13.22 4.07
CA ASN A 105 -3.35 -13.16 5.17
C ASN A 105 -3.98 -12.97 6.55
N TYR A 106 -5.30 -12.73 6.62
CA TYR A 106 -6.02 -12.47 7.86
C TYR A 106 -7.29 -13.31 7.94
N ARG A 107 -7.33 -14.23 8.92
CA ARG A 107 -8.43 -15.16 9.14
C ARG A 107 -8.84 -15.17 10.60
N ASN A 108 -10.12 -15.34 10.87
CA ASN A 108 -10.64 -15.52 12.23
C ASN A 108 -10.43 -16.97 12.71
N ALA A 109 -9.18 -17.36 12.89
CA ALA A 109 -8.77 -18.69 13.31
C ALA A 109 -7.43 -18.64 14.06
N PRO A 110 -7.07 -19.68 14.85
CA PRO A 110 -5.69 -19.89 15.26
C PRO A 110 -4.76 -19.89 14.03
N LEU A 111 -3.59 -19.25 14.12
CA LEU A 111 -2.71 -18.99 12.95
C LEU A 111 -3.40 -18.16 11.85
N GLY A 112 -4.28 -17.24 12.28
CA GLY A 112 -5.05 -16.35 11.43
C GLY A 112 -4.22 -15.27 10.75
N ILE A 113 -3.02 -14.99 11.24
CA ILE A 113 -2.04 -14.07 10.67
C ILE A 113 -0.85 -14.92 10.16
N ASN A 114 -0.28 -14.55 9.03
CA ASN A 114 0.73 -15.33 8.31
C ASN A 114 2.19 -15.08 8.76
N GLY A 115 2.39 -14.34 9.84
CA GLY A 115 3.69 -13.98 10.41
C GLY A 115 3.59 -13.64 11.89
N ASN A 116 4.65 -13.04 12.45
CA ASN A 116 4.56 -12.42 13.77
C ASN A 116 3.53 -11.29 13.73
N GLU A 117 2.88 -11.02 14.86
CA GLU A 117 1.90 -9.92 14.94
C GLU A 117 2.60 -8.54 15.04
N ASP A 118 3.86 -8.56 15.49
CA ASP A 118 4.76 -7.42 15.62
C ASP A 118 4.14 -6.23 16.35
N CYS A 119 3.60 -6.55 17.54
CA CYS A 119 3.12 -5.60 18.54
C CYS A 119 2.04 -4.64 18.02
N GLY A 120 1.15 -5.11 17.16
CA GLY A 120 0.06 -4.35 16.57
C GLY A 120 0.27 -4.01 15.10
N GLN A 121 1.45 -4.23 14.53
CA GLN A 121 1.78 -3.77 13.18
C GLN A 121 0.94 -4.49 12.11
N MET A 122 0.82 -5.81 12.19
CA MET A 122 0.00 -6.59 11.25
C MET A 122 -1.48 -6.22 11.38
N ALA A 123 -1.98 -6.11 12.63
CA ALA A 123 -3.34 -5.68 12.89
C ALA A 123 -3.62 -4.25 12.38
N ALA A 124 -2.68 -3.33 12.53
CA ALA A 124 -2.79 -1.96 12.04
C ALA A 124 -2.83 -1.92 10.51
N TRP A 125 -1.99 -2.71 9.82
CA TRP A 125 -2.05 -2.82 8.36
C TRP A 125 -3.42 -3.31 7.91
N TYR A 126 -3.96 -4.35 8.55
CA TYR A 126 -5.30 -4.85 8.25
C TYR A 126 -6.37 -3.78 8.45
N ILE A 127 -6.37 -3.07 9.58
CA ILE A 127 -7.36 -2.03 9.89
C ILE A 127 -7.33 -0.90 8.84
N PHE A 128 -6.15 -0.42 8.46
CA PHE A 128 -6.00 0.56 7.36
C PHE A 128 -6.47 -0.01 6.01
N GLY A 129 -6.06 -1.24 5.68
CA GLY A 129 -6.47 -1.93 4.46
C GLY A 129 -7.99 -2.06 4.33
N VAL A 130 -8.69 -2.44 5.40
CA VAL A 130 -10.16 -2.58 5.37
C VAL A 130 -10.91 -1.26 5.38
N MET A 131 -10.34 -0.22 6.00
CA MET A 131 -10.82 1.17 5.86
C MET A 131 -10.70 1.69 4.43
N GLY A 132 -9.73 1.17 3.67
CA GLY A 132 -9.52 1.54 2.27
C GLY A 132 -8.49 2.65 2.08
N PHE A 133 -7.59 2.90 3.03
CA PHE A 133 -6.45 3.79 2.83
C PHE A 133 -5.28 3.46 3.76
N TYR A 134 -4.05 3.81 3.41
CA TYR A 134 -2.85 3.46 4.16
C TYR A 134 -1.77 4.56 4.13
N PRO A 135 -1.07 4.81 5.26
CA PRO A 135 0.02 5.78 5.32
C PRO A 135 1.32 5.18 4.75
N VAL A 136 1.49 5.20 3.43
CA VAL A 136 2.69 4.68 2.74
C VAL A 136 3.97 5.33 3.26
N THR A 137 3.94 6.64 3.49
CA THR A 137 5.06 7.40 4.04
C THR A 137 4.60 7.99 5.37
N PRO A 138 4.77 7.29 6.51
CA PRO A 138 4.44 7.83 7.81
C PRO A 138 5.06 9.22 8.02
N ALA A 139 4.37 10.09 8.77
CA ALA A 139 4.69 11.50 8.97
C ALA A 139 4.50 12.45 7.76
N SER A 140 4.22 11.95 6.54
CA SER A 140 3.87 12.82 5.40
C SER A 140 2.50 13.51 5.56
N GLY A 141 1.62 12.93 6.38
CA GLY A 141 0.22 13.34 6.46
C GLY A 141 -0.60 12.96 5.22
N ILE A 142 -0.11 12.07 4.36
CA ILE A 142 -0.82 11.56 3.18
C ILE A 142 -1.12 10.07 3.35
N TYR A 143 -2.30 9.66 2.89
CA TYR A 143 -2.75 8.28 2.85
C TYR A 143 -3.11 7.91 1.41
N ALA A 144 -2.54 6.81 0.93
CA ALA A 144 -2.87 6.22 -0.36
C ALA A 144 -4.19 5.45 -0.24
N ILE A 145 -5.10 5.63 -1.19
CA ILE A 145 -6.42 4.99 -1.20
C ILE A 145 -6.29 3.57 -1.76
N GLY A 146 -6.57 2.59 -0.91
CA GLY A 146 -6.63 1.19 -1.30
C GLY A 146 -8.01 0.79 -1.81
N ALA A 147 -8.61 -0.21 -1.15
CA ALA A 147 -9.97 -0.64 -1.44
C ALA A 147 -10.72 -0.89 -0.12
N PRO A 148 -11.86 -0.22 0.14
CA PRO A 148 -12.67 -0.53 1.31
C PRO A 148 -13.18 -1.97 1.23
N GLN A 149 -13.21 -2.63 2.40
CA GLN A 149 -13.65 -4.03 2.52
C GLN A 149 -15.02 -4.17 3.19
N PHE A 150 -15.57 -3.07 3.73
CA PHE A 150 -16.90 -3.03 4.34
C PHE A 150 -17.77 -1.95 3.70
N PRO A 151 -19.10 -2.15 3.60
CA PRO A 151 -20.01 -1.13 3.07
C PRO A 151 -20.00 0.17 3.87
N LYS A 152 -19.71 0.10 5.17
CA LYS A 152 -19.61 1.26 6.05
C LYS A 152 -18.66 1.01 7.22
N LEU A 153 -17.79 1.97 7.49
CA LEU A 153 -16.94 2.04 8.68
C LEU A 153 -17.07 3.43 9.31
N THR A 154 -16.96 3.52 10.63
CA THR A 154 -17.07 4.78 11.36
C THR A 154 -15.95 4.89 12.39
N LEU A 155 -15.07 5.86 12.18
CA LEU A 155 -14.01 6.23 13.11
C LEU A 155 -14.54 7.26 14.09
N LYS A 156 -14.41 6.96 15.38
CA LYS A 156 -14.67 7.90 16.48
C LYS A 156 -13.34 8.24 17.12
N TYR A 157 -12.96 9.50 17.09
CA TYR A 157 -11.67 9.96 17.62
C TYR A 157 -11.82 11.34 18.26
N LYS A 158 -10.74 11.85 18.87
CA LYS A 158 -10.68 13.22 19.38
C LYS A 158 -9.65 14.02 18.59
N ALA A 159 -10.02 15.20 18.12
CA ALA A 159 -9.09 16.19 17.62
C ALA A 159 -8.87 17.24 18.73
N GLY A 160 -7.76 17.13 19.46
CA GLY A 160 -7.62 17.77 20.77
C GLY A 160 -8.67 17.23 21.75
N ASN A 161 -9.51 18.11 22.30
CA ASN A 161 -10.61 17.71 23.19
C ASN A 161 -11.96 17.55 22.49
N GLN A 162 -12.02 17.78 21.18
CA GLN A 162 -13.27 17.74 20.42
C GLN A 162 -13.56 16.33 19.89
N PRO A 163 -14.70 15.69 20.24
CA PRO A 163 -15.08 14.43 19.64
C PRO A 163 -15.37 14.61 18.16
N LYS A 164 -14.86 13.70 17.35
CA LYS A 164 -14.99 13.69 15.89
C LYS A 164 -15.47 12.32 15.43
N ILE A 165 -16.24 12.34 14.34
CA ILE A 165 -16.72 11.15 13.66
C ILE A 165 -16.36 11.29 12.19
N PHE A 166 -15.65 10.31 11.66
CA PHE A 166 -15.34 10.19 10.24
C PHE A 166 -15.92 8.86 9.72
N THR A 167 -16.81 8.95 8.74
CA THR A 167 -17.54 7.82 8.19
C THR A 167 -17.02 7.52 6.80
N ILE A 168 -16.69 6.26 6.55
CA ILE A 168 -16.31 5.74 5.25
C ILE A 168 -17.49 4.89 4.75
N THR A 169 -17.99 5.18 3.56
CA THR A 169 -19.10 4.43 2.94
C THR A 169 -18.67 3.93 1.57
N ALA A 170 -18.86 2.64 1.29
CA ALA A 170 -18.58 2.01 0.00
C ALA A 170 -19.90 1.54 -0.62
N ASN A 171 -20.50 2.41 -1.43
CA ASN A 171 -21.77 2.14 -2.07
C ASN A 171 -21.62 1.01 -3.09
N LYS A 172 -22.60 0.08 -3.07
CA LYS A 172 -22.66 -1.10 -3.95
C LYS A 172 -21.50 -2.08 -3.79
N LEU A 173 -20.66 -1.98 -2.75
CA LEU A 173 -19.59 -2.95 -2.49
C LEU A 173 -20.15 -4.37 -2.42
N SER A 174 -19.57 -5.27 -3.22
CA SER A 174 -19.93 -6.68 -3.24
C SER A 174 -18.74 -7.51 -3.76
N THR A 175 -18.89 -8.83 -3.80
CA THR A 175 -17.92 -9.72 -4.46
C THR A 175 -17.68 -9.34 -5.92
N GLU A 176 -18.71 -8.85 -6.61
CA GLU A 176 -18.63 -8.39 -7.99
C GLU A 176 -18.08 -6.96 -8.06
N ASN A 177 -18.65 -6.04 -7.28
CA ASN A 177 -18.31 -4.61 -7.31
C ASN A 177 -17.12 -4.32 -6.40
N LYS A 178 -15.92 -4.58 -6.92
CA LYS A 178 -14.67 -4.50 -6.17
C LYS A 178 -13.78 -3.29 -6.49
N TYR A 179 -14.11 -2.51 -7.50
CA TYR A 179 -13.29 -1.36 -7.94
C TYR A 179 -13.96 -0.02 -7.65
N ILE A 180 -13.18 0.95 -7.20
CA ILE A 180 -13.62 2.33 -7.00
C ILE A 180 -13.88 2.97 -8.37
N GLN A 181 -15.11 3.45 -8.57
CA GLN A 181 -15.54 4.19 -9.75
C GLN A 181 -15.46 5.70 -9.52
N SER A 182 -15.74 6.16 -8.31
CA SER A 182 -15.52 7.55 -7.88
C SER A 182 -15.40 7.62 -6.36
N ALA A 183 -14.78 8.69 -5.87
CA ALA A 183 -14.65 8.99 -4.46
C ALA A 183 -15.07 10.44 -4.18
N ARG A 184 -15.70 10.68 -3.03
CA ARG A 184 -16.09 12.02 -2.57
C ARG A 184 -15.81 12.19 -1.08
N LEU A 185 -15.26 13.35 -0.72
CA LEU A 185 -15.15 13.79 0.67
C LEU A 185 -16.12 14.95 0.91
N ASP A 186 -17.10 14.74 1.78
CA ASP A 186 -18.16 15.70 2.10
C ASP A 186 -18.81 16.30 0.84
N GLY A 187 -19.07 15.42 -0.15
CA GLY A 187 -19.69 15.76 -1.43
C GLY A 187 -18.71 16.26 -2.51
N LYS A 188 -17.50 16.70 -2.15
CA LYS A 188 -16.47 17.14 -3.10
C LYS A 188 -15.78 15.94 -3.73
N ALA A 189 -15.63 15.95 -5.05
CA ALA A 189 -14.95 14.88 -5.77
C ALA A 189 -13.48 14.77 -5.35
N ILE A 190 -13.00 13.53 -5.21
CA ILE A 190 -11.60 13.19 -5.14
C ILE A 190 -11.26 12.53 -6.47
N ASP A 191 -10.38 13.14 -7.25
CA ASP A 191 -9.99 12.72 -8.60
C ASP A 191 -8.67 11.95 -8.66
N HIS A 192 -8.01 11.77 -7.52
CA HIS A 192 -6.73 11.07 -7.36
C HIS A 192 -6.77 10.08 -6.18
N PRO A 193 -5.93 9.04 -6.14
CA PRO A 193 -6.00 7.97 -5.14
C PRO A 193 -5.32 8.35 -3.81
N PHE A 194 -5.48 9.60 -3.33
CA PHE A 194 -4.91 10.04 -2.06
C PHE A 194 -5.89 10.87 -1.24
N ILE A 195 -5.76 10.79 0.08
CA ILE A 195 -6.38 11.71 1.04
C ILE A 195 -5.33 12.19 2.05
N SER A 196 -5.47 13.41 2.53
CA SER A 196 -4.59 13.94 3.57
C SER A 196 -5.12 13.67 4.98
N HIS A 197 -4.25 13.75 5.97
CA HIS A 197 -4.61 13.75 7.38
C HIS A 197 -5.58 14.90 7.69
N ALA A 198 -5.36 16.07 7.09
CA ALA A 198 -6.27 17.21 7.23
C ALA A 198 -7.68 16.89 6.69
N ASN A 199 -7.79 16.08 5.62
CA ASN A 199 -9.09 15.60 5.13
C ASN A 199 -9.80 14.72 6.16
N ILE A 200 -9.08 13.83 6.85
CA ILE A 200 -9.65 12.94 7.86
C ILE A 200 -10.08 13.72 9.11
N ILE A 201 -9.24 14.66 9.58
CA ILE A 201 -9.48 15.45 10.81
C ILE A 201 -10.63 16.46 10.65
N ASN A 202 -10.74 17.09 9.47
CA ASN A 202 -11.74 18.13 9.21
C ASN A 202 -13.00 17.61 8.52
N GLY A 203 -12.88 16.50 7.78
CA GLY A 203 -13.97 15.91 7.05
C GLY A 203 -14.89 15.04 7.91
N LYS A 204 -16.04 14.66 7.33
CA LYS A 204 -17.03 13.82 8.02
C LYS A 204 -17.35 12.54 7.25
N ASN A 205 -17.47 12.61 5.93
CA ASN A 205 -17.92 11.49 5.11
C ASN A 205 -17.02 11.31 3.89
N LEU A 206 -16.34 10.16 3.83
CA LEU A 206 -15.69 9.66 2.64
C LEU A 206 -16.59 8.62 1.99
N VAL A 207 -17.02 8.86 0.76
CA VAL A 207 -17.95 8.01 0.03
C VAL A 207 -17.29 7.51 -1.24
N PHE A 208 -17.26 6.19 -1.40
CA PHE A 208 -16.83 5.49 -2.60
C PHE A 208 -18.05 4.92 -3.33
N GLU A 209 -18.08 5.07 -4.65
CA GLU A 209 -18.97 4.31 -5.52
C GLU A 209 -18.20 3.12 -6.09
N MET A 210 -18.66 1.90 -5.83
CA MET A 210 -18.01 0.67 -6.28
C MET A 210 -18.62 0.14 -7.57
N GLY A 211 -17.82 -0.56 -8.37
CA GLY A 211 -18.24 -1.16 -9.64
C GLY A 211 -17.41 -2.40 -10.00
N PRO A 212 -17.86 -3.15 -11.02
CA PRO A 212 -17.35 -4.49 -11.30
C PRO A 212 -16.04 -4.49 -12.10
N LEU A 213 -15.73 -3.39 -12.78
CA LEU A 213 -14.56 -3.25 -13.65
C LEU A 213 -13.64 -2.11 -13.19
N PRO A 214 -12.32 -2.22 -13.45
CA PRO A 214 -11.38 -1.13 -13.21
C PRO A 214 -11.82 0.19 -13.88
N ASN A 215 -11.88 1.28 -13.11
CA ASN A 215 -11.97 2.61 -13.69
C ASN A 215 -10.56 3.17 -13.94
N LYS A 216 -10.09 3.08 -15.19
CA LYS A 216 -8.75 3.58 -15.57
C LYS A 216 -8.64 5.11 -15.67
N ASN A 217 -9.76 5.82 -15.52
CA ASN A 217 -9.81 7.28 -15.57
C ASN A 217 -9.73 7.93 -14.18
N TRP A 218 -9.92 7.17 -13.10
CA TRP A 218 -9.75 7.66 -11.73
C TRP A 218 -8.34 7.29 -11.26
N LYS A 219 -7.41 8.26 -11.27
CA LYS A 219 -5.97 8.04 -11.09
C LYS A 219 -5.23 9.29 -10.65
#